data_AF-A0A817YB84-F1
#
_entry.id   AF-A0A817YB84-F1
#
_cell.length_a   1.000
_cell.length_b   1.000
_cell.length_c   1.000
_cell.angle_alpha   90.00
_cell.angle_beta   90.00
_cell.angle_gamma   90.00
#
_symmetry.space_group_name_H-M   'P 1'
#
loop_
_entity.id
_entity.type
_entity.pdbx_description
1 polymer ?
#
loop_
_entity_poly.entity_id
_entity_poly.type
_entity_poly.pdbx_seq_one_letter_code
_entity_poly.pdbx_strand_id
1 'polypeptide(L)'
;MAFRQDPAYWALDDISVALSTGGPNLVQNPGFETGSLTGYYTLCNPSSSSSSGTVSSAYPHSGTDCYYDGSIGNPDYLSQTMAVIPNNYYTISFWLWNKGGPANSATVVVSD
;
A
#
# COMPACT_ATOMS: atom_id res chain seq x y z
N MET A 1 -0.37 2.57 -6.28
CA MET A 1 1.02 2.93 -5.84
C MET A 1 1.93 1.78 -6.24
N ALA A 2 3.19 2.05 -6.61
CA ALA A 2 4.16 1.00 -6.92
C ALA A 2 5.40 1.15 -6.03
N PHE A 3 5.83 0.05 -5.41
CA PHE A 3 7.00 0.00 -4.55
C PHE A 3 7.92 -1.11 -5.06
N ARG A 4 9.24 -0.87 -5.05
CA ARG A 4 10.22 -1.85 -5.51
C ARG A 4 11.39 -1.93 -4.54
N GLN A 5 11.67 -3.15 -4.11
CA GLN A 5 12.92 -3.54 -3.49
C GLN A 5 13.35 -4.89 -4.03
N ASP A 6 14.61 -4.97 -4.47
CA ASP A 6 15.21 -6.23 -4.92
C ASP A 6 16.66 -6.30 -4.40
N PRO A 7 17.03 -7.32 -3.59
CA PRO A 7 16.22 -8.38 -2.99
C PRO A 7 15.89 -8.03 -1.53
N ALA A 8 14.73 -7.41 -1.26
CA ALA A 8 14.31 -7.13 0.12
C ALA A 8 12.79 -6.96 0.24
N TYR A 9 12.30 -7.06 1.47
CA TYR A 9 10.89 -6.87 1.79
C TYR A 9 10.58 -5.43 2.24
N TRP A 10 9.36 -5.00 2.02
CA TRP A 10 8.74 -3.82 2.62
C TRP A 10 7.41 -4.19 3.27
N ALA A 11 6.99 -3.34 4.20
CA ALA A 11 5.64 -3.32 4.73
C ALA A 11 5.00 -1.94 4.47
N LEU A 12 3.71 -1.93 4.18
CA LEU A 12 2.88 -0.74 4.00
C LEU A 12 1.69 -0.82 4.95
N ASP A 13 1.43 0.30 5.61
CA ASP A 13 0.37 0.39 6.61
C ASP A 13 -0.16 1.83 6.70
N ASP A 14 -1.28 2.02 7.41
CA ASP A 14 -1.89 3.32 7.73
C ASP A 14 -2.06 4.26 6.51
N ILE A 15 -2.57 3.72 5.40
CA ILE A 15 -2.79 4.50 4.17
C ILE A 15 -3.91 5.50 4.40
N SER A 16 -3.69 6.77 4.05
CA SER A 16 -4.72 7.80 4.10
C SER A 16 -4.80 8.60 2.81
N VAL A 17 -6.03 8.82 2.37
CA VAL A 17 -6.37 9.83 1.36
C VAL A 17 -7.50 10.65 1.94
N ALA A 18 -7.25 11.92 2.25
CA ALA A 18 -8.25 12.80 2.85
C ALA A 18 -8.19 14.21 2.26
N LEU A 19 -9.28 14.96 2.37
CA LEU A 19 -9.29 16.38 2.02
C LEU A 19 -8.23 17.12 2.83
N SER A 20 -7.48 18.01 2.17
CA SER A 20 -6.39 18.77 2.82
C SER A 20 -6.91 19.75 3.88
N THR A 21 -8.20 20.11 3.81
CA THR A 21 -8.91 20.90 4.80
C THR A 21 -9.39 20.09 6.00
N GLY A 22 -9.11 18.78 6.04
CA GLY A 22 -9.64 17.83 7.01
C GLY A 22 -10.88 17.11 6.48
N GLY A 23 -11.00 15.82 6.83
CA GLY A 23 -12.07 14.94 6.41
C GLY A 23 -11.76 13.48 6.76
N PRO A 24 -12.72 12.56 6.57
CA PRO A 24 -12.47 11.14 6.76
C PRO A 24 -11.48 10.61 5.72
N ASN A 25 -10.78 9.54 6.08
CA ASN A 25 -9.99 8.78 5.13
C ASN A 25 -10.90 8.11 4.09
N LEU A 26 -10.57 8.28 2.81
CA LEU A 26 -11.31 7.71 1.69
C LEU A 26 -10.89 6.28 1.35
N VAL A 27 -9.72 5.82 1.80
CA VAL A 27 -9.26 4.46 1.51
C VAL A 27 -9.92 3.44 2.44
N GLN A 28 -10.43 2.37 1.85
CA GLN A 28 -11.05 1.27 2.58
C GLN A 28 -10.00 0.26 3.02
N ASN A 29 -10.14 -0.25 4.24
CA ASN A 29 -9.17 -1.13 4.89
C ASN A 29 -7.73 -0.54 4.86
N PRO A 30 -7.52 0.68 5.37
CA PRO A 30 -6.26 1.42 5.21
C PRO A 30 -5.05 0.80 5.92
N GLY A 31 -5.28 0.05 7.00
CA GLY A 31 -4.25 -0.66 7.76
C GLY A 31 -4.38 -2.18 7.68
N PHE A 32 -5.10 -2.71 6.70
CA PHE A 32 -5.18 -4.17 6.45
C PHE A 32 -5.77 -5.07 7.57
N GLU A 33 -6.26 -4.48 8.66
CA GLU A 33 -6.84 -5.14 9.86
C GLU A 33 -8.05 -6.07 9.62
N THR A 34 -8.55 -6.17 8.39
CA THR A 34 -9.53 -7.21 8.02
C THR A 34 -8.86 -8.56 7.71
N GLY A 35 -7.53 -8.62 7.71
CA GLY A 35 -6.75 -9.81 7.38
C GLY A 35 -6.78 -10.19 5.90
N SER A 36 -7.34 -9.35 5.02
CA SER A 36 -7.56 -9.69 3.61
C SER A 36 -7.53 -8.48 2.68
N LEU A 37 -6.96 -8.69 1.47
CA LEU A 37 -7.05 -7.73 0.36
C LEU A 37 -8.39 -7.84 -0.38
N THR A 38 -9.03 -9.01 -0.35
CA THR A 38 -10.20 -9.32 -1.15
C THR A 38 -11.36 -8.38 -0.81
N GLY A 39 -11.93 -7.75 -1.84
CA GLY A 39 -13.04 -6.81 -1.71
C GLY A 39 -12.62 -5.37 -1.39
N TYR A 40 -11.35 -5.14 -1.04
CA TYR A 40 -10.83 -3.80 -0.72
C TYR A 40 -9.78 -3.33 -1.72
N TYR A 41 -8.86 -4.21 -2.11
CA TYR A 41 -7.77 -3.89 -3.03
C TYR A 41 -7.73 -4.88 -4.18
N THR A 42 -7.34 -4.39 -5.36
CA THR A 42 -6.87 -5.25 -6.45
C THR A 42 -5.36 -5.36 -6.35
N LEU A 43 -4.87 -6.58 -6.11
CA LEU A 43 -3.45 -6.89 -6.22
C LEU A 43 -3.13 -7.15 -7.70
N CYS A 44 -2.28 -6.29 -8.25
CA CYS A 44 -1.89 -6.35 -9.65
C CYS A 44 -0.46 -6.86 -9.79
N ASN A 45 -0.22 -7.57 -10.88
CA ASN A 45 1.06 -8.18 -11.20
C ASN A 45 1.66 -9.04 -10.06
N PRO A 46 0.86 -9.88 -9.36
CA PRO A 46 1.41 -10.66 -8.27
C PRO A 46 2.46 -11.64 -8.80
N SER A 47 3.60 -11.74 -8.10
CA SER A 47 4.51 -12.87 -8.32
C SER A 47 3.76 -14.20 -8.08
N SER A 48 4.22 -15.31 -8.65
CA SER A 48 3.65 -16.64 -8.37
C SER A 48 4.43 -17.39 -7.29
N SER A 49 4.98 -16.68 -6.30
CA SER A 49 5.95 -17.23 -5.33
C SER A 49 5.58 -16.91 -3.88
N SER A 50 6.37 -17.42 -2.92
CA SER A 50 6.25 -17.07 -1.49
C SER A 50 6.59 -15.62 -1.17
N SER A 51 6.97 -14.82 -2.17
CA SER A 51 7.36 -13.41 -2.00
C SER A 51 6.34 -12.44 -2.57
N SER A 52 5.18 -12.93 -3.06
CA SER A 52 4.09 -12.06 -3.52
C SER A 52 3.47 -11.28 -2.37
N GLY A 53 2.96 -10.10 -2.69
CA GLY A 53 2.29 -9.25 -1.73
C GLY A 53 1.10 -9.93 -1.04
N THR A 54 1.09 -9.88 0.29
CA THR A 54 0.04 -10.47 1.12
C THR A 54 -0.27 -9.56 2.32
N VAL A 55 -1.42 -9.77 2.96
CA VAL A 55 -1.61 -9.28 4.34
C VAL A 55 -0.77 -10.13 5.28
N SER A 56 -0.11 -9.48 6.24
CA SER A 56 0.78 -10.11 7.21
C SER A 56 0.84 -9.30 8.50
N SER A 57 1.10 -9.98 9.61
CA SER A 57 1.46 -9.35 10.89
C SER A 57 2.98 -9.07 11.02
N ALA A 58 3.71 -9.17 9.92
CA ALA A 58 5.14 -8.86 9.87
C ALA A 58 5.35 -7.34 9.68
N TYR A 59 5.72 -6.67 10.77
CA TYR A 59 6.02 -5.23 10.83
C TYR A 59 4.83 -4.28 10.62
N PRO A 60 3.68 -4.49 11.30
CA PRO A 60 2.62 -3.49 11.33
C PRO A 60 3.12 -2.21 12.01
N HIS A 61 2.65 -1.07 11.53
CA HIS A 61 2.87 0.21 12.19
C HIS A 61 1.84 0.46 13.28
N SER A 62 0.59 0.11 12.99
CA SER A 62 -0.52 0.15 13.93
C SER A 62 -1.32 -1.15 13.84
N GLY A 63 -2.16 -1.42 14.84
CA GLY A 63 -2.97 -2.64 14.81
C GLY A 63 -2.18 -3.94 14.79
N THR A 64 -2.65 -4.91 13.99
CA THR A 64 -2.15 -6.28 13.92
C THR A 64 -1.55 -6.61 12.56
N ASP A 65 -2.08 -6.02 11.48
CA ASP A 65 -1.83 -6.42 10.12
C ASP A 65 -1.21 -5.27 9.31
N CYS A 66 -0.54 -5.63 8.22
CA CYS A 66 -0.04 -4.70 7.22
C CYS A 66 0.03 -5.42 5.87
N TYR A 67 0.25 -4.67 4.79
CA TYR A 67 0.63 -5.28 3.53
C TYR A 67 2.14 -5.52 3.50
N TYR A 68 2.54 -6.74 3.21
CA TYR A 68 3.94 -7.16 3.18
C TYR A 68 4.27 -7.78 1.83
N ASP A 69 5.33 -7.28 1.19
CA ASP A 69 5.74 -7.69 -0.15
C ASP A 69 7.27 -7.77 -0.26
N GLY A 70 7.73 -8.73 -1.04
CA GLY A 70 9.14 -8.96 -1.39
C GLY A 70 9.31 -9.48 -2.81
N SER A 71 8.38 -9.15 -3.72
CA SER A 71 8.37 -9.63 -5.09
C SER A 71 9.71 -9.38 -5.80
N ILE A 72 10.25 -10.41 -6.43
CA ILE A 72 11.56 -10.40 -7.09
C ILE A 72 11.35 -10.29 -8.62
N GLY A 73 12.13 -9.43 -9.27
CA GLY A 73 12.06 -9.21 -10.71
C GLY A 73 11.05 -8.12 -11.10
N ASN A 74 9.75 -8.37 -10.94
CA ASN A 74 8.70 -7.38 -11.23
C ASN A 74 8.03 -6.89 -9.93
N PRO A 75 7.73 -5.59 -9.80
CA PRO A 75 7.02 -5.09 -8.62
C PRO A 75 5.55 -5.53 -8.61
N ASP A 76 5.06 -5.90 -7.44
CA ASP A 76 3.63 -6.01 -7.17
C ASP A 76 3.07 -4.60 -6.87
N TYR A 77 1.78 -4.39 -7.11
CA TYR A 77 1.13 -3.13 -6.72
C TYR A 77 -0.32 -3.31 -6.30
N LEU A 78 -0.75 -2.47 -5.36
CA LEU A 78 -2.13 -2.37 -4.92
C LEU A 78 -2.83 -1.19 -5.60
N SER A 79 -4.06 -1.43 -6.02
CA SER A 79 -4.97 -0.40 -6.53
C SER A 79 -6.36 -0.48 -5.87
N GLN A 80 -6.93 0.70 -5.61
CA GLN A 80 -8.30 0.89 -5.15
C GLN A 80 -8.84 2.15 -5.83
N THR A 81 -10.13 2.15 -6.16
CA THR A 81 -10.82 3.33 -6.70
C THR A 81 -11.63 3.98 -5.59
N MET A 82 -11.64 5.31 -5.55
CA MET A 82 -12.38 6.10 -4.56
C MET A 82 -13.05 7.29 -5.22
N ALA A 83 -14.20 7.69 -4.69
CA ALA A 83 -14.90 8.88 -5.14
C ALA A 83 -14.24 10.13 -4.53
N VAL A 84 -13.84 11.07 -5.38
CA VAL A 84 -13.30 12.37 -4.98
C VAL A 84 -14.25 13.49 -5.37
N ILE A 85 -14.15 14.62 -4.69
CA ILE A 85 -14.87 15.85 -5.02
C ILE A 85 -13.98 16.66 -5.98
N PRO A 86 -14.45 16.98 -7.20
CA PRO A 86 -13.67 17.80 -8.13
C PRO A 86 -13.23 19.15 -7.53
N ASN A 87 -12.13 19.69 -8.03
CA ASN A 87 -11.56 20.98 -7.61
C ASN A 87 -11.19 21.08 -6.12
N ASN A 88 -10.90 19.94 -5.47
CA ASN A 88 -10.40 19.90 -4.11
C ASN A 88 -8.98 19.33 -4.06
N TYR A 89 -8.24 19.73 -3.03
CA TYR A 89 -6.90 19.20 -2.76
C TYR A 89 -6.98 18.05 -1.76
N TYR A 90 -6.30 16.95 -2.07
CA TYR A 90 -6.22 15.78 -1.21
C TYR A 90 -4.80 15.58 -0.72
N THR A 91 -4.65 15.25 0.56
CA THR A 91 -3.39 14.80 1.14
C THR A 91 -3.37 13.28 1.12
N ILE A 92 -2.29 12.71 0.61
CA ILE A 92 -2.03 11.29 0.62
C ILE A 92 -0.88 11.04 1.61
N SER A 93 -1.09 10.13 2.55
CA SER A 93 -0.07 9.67 3.48
C SER A 93 -0.12 8.17 3.63
N PHE A 94 0.98 7.58 4.08
CA PHE A 94 1.08 6.16 4.39
C PHE A 94 2.30 5.96 5.26
N TRP A 95 2.31 4.87 6.02
CA TRP A 95 3.51 4.38 6.65
C TRP A 95 4.19 3.33 5.78
N LEU A 96 5.52 3.39 5.70
CA LEU A 96 6.32 2.46 4.93
C LEU A 96 7.50 1.99 5.79
N TRP A 97 7.59 0.68 5.98
CA TRP A 97 8.79 0.03 6.51
C TRP A 97 9.51 -0.72 5.41
N ASN A 98 10.82 -0.69 5.50
CA ASN A 98 11.69 -1.25 4.49
C ASN A 98 12.85 -1.93 5.22
N LYS A 99 13.10 -3.21 4.91
CA LYS A 99 14.16 -4.02 5.52
C LYS A 99 15.58 -3.51 5.18
N GLY A 100 15.71 -2.60 4.23
CA GLY A 100 16.97 -2.13 3.64
C GLY A 100 17.39 -2.97 2.43
N GLY A 101 18.13 -2.36 1.49
CA GLY A 101 18.60 -2.98 0.24
C GLY A 101 19.29 -1.95 -0.68
N PRO A 102 19.98 -2.36 -1.75
CA PRO A 102 20.74 -1.46 -2.63
C PRO A 102 19.86 -0.52 -3.49
N ALA A 103 18.57 -0.80 -3.64
CA ALA A 103 17.60 0.06 -4.32
C ALA A 103 16.27 0.08 -3.55
N ASN A 104 15.80 1.28 -3.18
CA ASN A 104 14.52 1.52 -2.53
C ASN A 104 13.78 2.62 -3.30
N SER A 105 12.60 2.35 -3.86
CA SER A 105 11.77 3.38 -4.49
C SER A 105 10.30 3.21 -4.13
N ALA A 106 9.65 4.30 -3.71
CA ALA A 106 8.22 4.40 -3.49
C ALA A 106 7.64 5.41 -4.48
N THR A 107 6.73 4.96 -5.36
CA THR A 107 6.07 5.84 -6.33
C THR A 107 4.57 5.89 -6.05
N VAL A 108 4.09 7.08 -5.69
CA VAL A 108 2.66 7.39 -5.62
C VAL A 108 2.25 7.99 -6.96
N VAL A 109 1.38 7.30 -7.69
CA VAL A 109 0.76 7.83 -8.91
C VAL A 109 -0.68 8.17 -8.58
N VAL A 110 -1.06 9.42 -8.87
CA VAL A 110 -2.44 9.90 -8.84
C VAL A 110 -2.82 10.21 -10.29
N SER A 111 -3.86 9.58 -10.79
CA SER A 111 -4.42 9.85 -12.13
C SER A 111 -5.87 10.29 -11.97
N ASP A 112 -6.22 11.38 -12.64
CA ASP A 112 -7.57 11.90 -12.80
C ASP A 112 -8.41 11.11 -13.83
#